data_AF-A0A925X6I0-F1
#
_entry.id   AF-A0A925X6I0-F1
#
_cell.length_a   1.000
_cell.length_b   1.000
_cell.length_c   1.000
_cell.angle_alpha   90.00
_cell.angle_beta   90.00
_cell.angle_gamma   90.00
#
_symmetry.space_group_name_H-M   'P 1'
#
loop_
_entity.id
_entity.type
_entity.pdbx_description
1 polymer ?
#
loop_
_entity_poly.entity_id
_entity_poly.type
_entity_poly.pdbx_seq_one_letter_code
_entity_poly.pdbx_strand_id
1 'polypeptide(L)'
;MALSVNLLQTQADCDLVLNELNESKETLDFNRLRFERSKDTATERATSLEADIAAALAEQSSLATIIASLPEGATKAEMQIRKTHTDYRLFQLELRKSASGTTAVILFESQIGETDGRLAVINASIAEVEARKAVI
;
A
#
# COMPACT_ATOMS: atom_id res chain seq x y z
N MET A 1 8.97 -25.48 -0.49
CA MET A 1 7.96 -26.48 -0.06
C MET A 1 7.87 -27.48 -1.21
N ALA A 2 7.98 -28.78 -0.96
CA ALA A 2 7.95 -29.78 -2.03
C ALA A 2 6.51 -30.29 -2.23
N LEU A 3 6.08 -30.40 -3.48
CA LEU A 3 4.77 -30.95 -3.83
C LEU A 3 4.81 -32.47 -3.90
N SER A 4 3.66 -33.10 -3.59
CA SER A 4 3.46 -34.55 -3.78
C SER A 4 3.19 -34.91 -5.24
N VAL A 5 4.06 -34.47 -6.16
CA VAL A 5 3.89 -34.66 -7.63
C VAL A 5 3.80 -36.12 -8.06
N ASN A 6 4.26 -37.06 -7.22
CA ASN A 6 4.12 -38.50 -7.44
C ASN A 6 2.66 -38.97 -7.53
N LEU A 7 1.71 -38.18 -7.02
CA LEU A 7 0.27 -38.46 -7.14
C LEU A 7 -0.29 -38.17 -8.54
N LEU A 8 0.42 -37.38 -9.34
CA LEU A 8 0.06 -37.15 -10.75
C LEU A 8 0.50 -38.39 -11.53
N GLN A 9 -0.47 -39.08 -12.13
CA GLN A 9 -0.25 -40.36 -12.81
C GLN A 9 -0.34 -40.26 -14.32
N THR A 10 -1.00 -39.23 -14.84
CA THR A 10 -1.13 -38.99 -16.28
C THR A 10 -0.61 -37.61 -16.65
N GLN A 11 -0.27 -37.42 -17.93
CA GLN A 11 0.07 -36.11 -18.46
C GLN A 11 -1.11 -35.13 -18.35
N ALA A 12 -2.35 -35.62 -18.48
CA ALA A 12 -3.56 -34.83 -18.31
C ALA A 12 -3.70 -34.27 -16.88
N ASP A 13 -3.38 -35.05 -15.84
CA ASP A 13 -3.39 -34.57 -14.45
C ASP A 13 -2.37 -33.44 -14.25
N CYS A 14 -1.18 -33.58 -14.86
CA CYS A 14 -0.16 -32.54 -14.82
C CYS A 14 -0.64 -31.27 -15.51
N ASP A 15 -1.28 -31.39 -16.68
CA ASP A 15 -1.80 -30.25 -17.44
C ASP A 15 -2.89 -29.50 -16.68
N LEU A 16 -3.78 -30.20 -15.98
CA LEU A 16 -4.79 -29.57 -15.13
C LEU A 16 -4.11 -28.73 -14.02
N VAL A 17 -3.14 -29.30 -13.31
CA VAL A 17 -2.43 -28.58 -12.24
C VAL A 17 -1.63 -27.40 -12.80
N LEU A 18 -0.96 -27.56 -13.94
CA LEU A 18 -0.21 -26.49 -14.59
C LEU A 18 -1.11 -25.33 -15.01
N ASN A 19 -2.30 -25.60 -15.53
CA ASN A 19 -3.25 -24.56 -15.89
C ASN A 19 -3.65 -23.71 -14.66
N GLU A 20 -4.02 -24.37 -13.56
CA GLU A 20 -4.40 -23.69 -12.30
C GLU A 20 -3.25 -22.86 -11.70
N LEU A 21 -2.02 -23.41 -11.72
CA LEU A 21 -0.84 -22.71 -11.23
C LEU A 21 -0.49 -21.50 -12.12
N ASN A 22 -0.64 -21.62 -13.44
CA ASN A 22 -0.40 -20.51 -14.36
C ASN A 22 -1.47 -19.41 -14.22
N GLU A 23 -2.74 -19.75 -14.06
CA GLU A 23 -3.79 -18.75 -13.78
C GLU A 23 -3.54 -18.02 -12.45
N SER A 24 -3.13 -18.76 -11.42
CA SER A 24 -2.72 -18.18 -10.14
C SER A 24 -1.53 -17.24 -10.27
N LYS A 25 -0.54 -17.61 -11.10
CA LYS A 25 0.62 -16.79 -11.42
C LYS A 25 0.22 -15.49 -12.12
N GLU A 26 -0.60 -15.56 -13.18
CA GLU A 26 -1.09 -14.40 -13.91
C GLU A 26 -1.83 -13.42 -12.99
N THR A 27 -2.66 -13.95 -12.09
CA THR A 27 -3.36 -13.15 -11.07
C THR A 27 -2.39 -12.40 -10.15
N LEU A 28 -1.32 -13.07 -9.70
CA LEU A 28 -0.31 -12.46 -8.85
C LEU A 28 0.55 -11.44 -9.61
N ASP A 29 0.91 -11.71 -10.85
CA ASP A 29 1.63 -10.77 -11.71
C ASP A 29 0.81 -9.48 -11.92
N PHE A 30 -0.49 -9.61 -12.16
CA PHE A 30 -1.40 -8.46 -12.22
C PHE A 30 -1.45 -7.67 -10.91
N ASN A 31 -1.58 -8.37 -9.77
CA ASN A 31 -1.59 -7.73 -8.45
C ASN A 31 -0.28 -7.01 -8.16
N ARG A 32 0.86 -7.60 -8.51
CA ARG A 32 2.19 -7.01 -8.38
C ARG A 32 2.26 -5.68 -9.13
N LEU A 33 1.87 -5.68 -10.40
CA LEU A 33 1.85 -4.46 -11.23
C LEU A 33 0.92 -3.39 -10.64
N ARG A 34 -0.24 -3.80 -10.11
CA ARG A 34 -1.17 -2.87 -9.44
C ARG A 34 -0.50 -2.21 -8.23
N PHE A 35 0.17 -2.97 -7.37
CA PHE A 35 0.85 -2.43 -6.21
C PHE A 35 2.01 -1.51 -6.59
N GLU A 36 2.76 -1.83 -7.64
CA GLU A 36 3.82 -0.94 -8.17
C GLU A 36 3.25 0.42 -8.59
N ARG A 37 2.17 0.43 -9.38
CA ARG A 37 1.51 1.68 -9.79
C ARG A 37 0.98 2.48 -8.61
N SER A 38 0.42 1.79 -7.61
CA SER A 38 -0.05 2.44 -6.38
C SER A 38 1.10 3.02 -5.55
N LYS A 39 2.23 2.32 -5.48
CA LYS A 39 3.45 2.82 -4.83
C LYS A 39 3.98 4.09 -5.51
N ASP A 40 4.04 4.09 -6.84
CA ASP A 40 4.53 5.25 -7.61
C ASP A 40 3.62 6.46 -7.37
N THR A 41 2.31 6.27 -7.46
CA THR A 41 1.32 7.32 -7.17
C THR A 41 1.43 7.85 -5.73
N ALA A 42 1.63 6.96 -4.76
CA ALA A 42 1.83 7.36 -3.36
C ALA A 42 3.14 8.13 -3.17
N THR A 43 4.21 7.74 -3.87
CA THR A 43 5.51 8.39 -3.82
C THR A 43 5.45 9.81 -4.37
N GLU A 44 4.80 10.01 -5.51
CA GLU A 44 4.59 11.33 -6.11
C GLU A 44 3.85 12.29 -5.17
N ARG A 45 2.91 11.77 -4.37
CA ARG A 45 2.06 12.56 -3.46
C ARG A 45 2.62 12.69 -2.06
N ALA A 46 3.55 11.84 -1.66
CA ALA A 46 4.06 11.80 -0.29
C ALA A 46 4.70 13.13 0.11
N THR A 47 5.56 13.69 -0.75
CA THR A 47 6.28 14.94 -0.47
C THR A 47 5.34 16.13 -0.30
N SER A 48 4.33 16.26 -1.19
CA SER A 48 3.37 17.35 -1.07
C SER A 48 2.47 17.20 0.15
N LEU A 49 2.05 15.98 0.47
CA LEU A 49 1.25 15.71 1.67
C LEU A 49 2.01 16.03 2.96
N GLU A 50 3.29 15.67 3.08
CA GLU A 50 4.10 16.02 4.24
C GLU A 50 4.32 17.54 4.34
N ALA A 51 4.50 18.24 3.22
CA ALA A 51 4.61 19.69 3.20
C ALA A 51 3.30 20.37 3.67
N ASP A 52 2.14 19.89 3.21
CA ASP A 52 0.83 20.39 3.62
C ASP A 52 0.57 20.18 5.11
N ILE A 53 0.98 19.01 5.64
CA ILE A 53 0.91 18.71 7.08
C ILE A 53 1.81 19.66 7.87
N ALA A 54 3.06 19.83 7.46
CA ALA A 54 3.99 20.74 8.12
C ALA A 54 3.48 22.19 8.13
N ALA A 55 2.90 22.64 7.02
CA ALA A 55 2.29 23.97 6.93
C ALA A 55 1.06 24.12 7.86
N ALA A 56 0.19 23.10 7.92
CA ALA A 56 -0.97 23.10 8.80
C ALA A 56 -0.57 23.10 10.30
N LEU A 57 0.47 22.34 10.67
CA LEU A 57 1.04 22.35 12.02
C LEU A 57 1.63 23.72 12.40
N ALA A 58 2.37 24.34 11.48
CA ALA A 58 2.92 25.67 11.70
C ALA A 58 1.82 26.73 11.88
N GLU A 59 0.76 26.68 11.07
CA GLU A 59 -0.42 27.56 11.23
C GLU A 59 -1.12 27.31 12.56
N GLN A 60 -1.36 26.05 12.93
CA GLN A 60 -1.99 25.68 14.21
C GLN A 60 -1.20 26.23 15.40
N SER A 61 0.13 26.09 15.38
CA SER A 61 1.03 26.61 16.41
C SER A 61 0.96 28.13 16.51
N SER A 62 1.01 28.83 15.37
CA SER A 62 0.88 30.29 15.31
C SER A 62 -0.47 30.78 15.85
N LEU A 63 -1.57 30.14 15.45
CA LEU A 63 -2.91 30.47 15.95
C LEU A 63 -3.02 30.25 17.46
N ALA A 64 -2.43 29.18 18.00
CA ALA A 64 -2.39 28.93 19.44
C ALA A 64 -1.65 30.05 20.19
N THR A 65 -0.51 30.51 19.68
CA THR A 65 0.24 31.64 20.26
C THR A 65 -0.57 32.94 20.21
N ILE A 66 -1.20 33.25 19.08
CA ILE A 66 -2.04 34.46 18.92
C ILE A 66 -3.22 34.42 19.89
N ILE A 67 -3.98 33.32 19.93
CA ILE A 67 -5.14 33.16 20.83
C ILE A 67 -4.73 33.35 22.30
N ALA A 68 -3.56 32.84 22.70
CA ALA A 68 -3.06 32.99 24.07
C ALA A 68 -2.73 34.45 24.43
N SER A 69 -2.30 35.26 23.45
CA SER A 69 -1.98 36.68 23.64
C SER A 69 -3.20 37.62 23.60
N LEU A 70 -4.33 37.18 23.05
CA LEU A 70 -5.50 38.02 22.85
C LEU A 70 -6.42 38.06 24.09
N PRO A 71 -6.96 39.24 24.45
CA PRO A 71 -8.02 39.34 25.43
C PRO A 71 -9.32 38.70 24.92
N GLU A 72 -10.24 38.37 25.83
CA GLU A 72 -11.56 37.87 25.45
C GLU A 72 -12.32 38.90 24.61
N GLY A 73 -12.95 38.44 23.53
CA GLY A 73 -13.67 39.28 22.59
C GLY A 73 -13.82 38.65 21.21
N ALA A 74 -14.45 39.40 20.29
CA ALA A 74 -14.77 38.92 18.95
C ALA A 74 -13.54 38.44 18.16
N THR A 75 -12.41 39.15 18.25
CA THR A 75 -11.15 38.78 17.57
C THR A 75 -10.58 37.45 18.08
N LYS A 76 -10.65 37.19 19.39
CA LYS A 76 -10.20 35.91 19.95
C LYS A 76 -11.10 34.76 19.51
N ALA A 77 -12.42 34.98 19.50
CA ALA A 77 -13.39 34.00 19.01
C ALA A 77 -13.16 33.67 17.53
N GLU A 78 -12.86 34.67 16.69
CA GLU A 78 -12.52 34.48 15.28
C GLU A 78 -11.26 33.62 15.10
N MET A 79 -10.20 33.90 15.87
CA MET A 79 -8.97 33.10 15.83
C MET A 79 -9.21 31.65 16.31
N GLN A 80 -10.07 31.44 17.31
CA GLN A 80 -10.47 30.11 17.76
C GLN A 80 -11.22 29.33 16.67
N ILE A 81 -12.15 29.97 15.96
CA ILE A 81 -12.85 29.35 14.82
C ILE A 81 -11.84 28.94 13.74
N ARG A 82 -10.90 29.84 13.42
CA ARG A 82 -9.86 29.55 12.43
C ARG A 82 -8.98 28.38 12.86
N LYS A 83 -8.59 28.31 14.14
CA LYS A 83 -7.86 27.16 14.70
C LYS A 83 -8.65 25.87 14.54
N THR A 84 -9.94 25.84 14.86
CA THR A 84 -10.79 24.66 14.68
C THR A 84 -10.81 24.20 13.23
N HIS A 85 -10.86 25.12 12.27
CA HIS A 85 -10.81 24.78 10.85
C HIS A 85 -9.43 24.21 10.44
N THR A 86 -8.34 24.75 10.97
CA THR A 86 -6.98 24.21 10.76
C THR A 86 -6.82 22.83 11.40
N ASP A 87 -7.37 22.60 12.60
CA ASP A 87 -7.37 21.29 13.28
C ASP A 87 -8.11 20.24 12.44
N TYR A 88 -9.28 20.59 11.90
CA TYR A 88 -10.03 19.71 11.01
C TYR A 88 -9.27 19.41 9.71
N ARG A 89 -8.60 20.42 9.14
CA ARG A 89 -7.74 20.24 7.96
C ARG A 89 -6.59 19.27 8.27
N LEU A 90 -5.93 19.43 9.40
CA LEU A 90 -4.82 18.55 9.82
C LEU A 90 -5.29 17.10 9.95
N PHE A 91 -6.43 16.87 10.62
CA PHE A 91 -7.04 15.54 10.74
C PHE A 91 -7.29 14.88 9.36
N GLN A 92 -7.83 15.64 8.40
CA GLN A 92 -8.07 15.14 7.03
C GLN A 92 -6.76 14.80 6.30
N LEU A 93 -5.71 15.60 6.50
CA LEU A 93 -4.39 15.32 5.90
C LEU A 93 -3.73 14.08 6.53
N GLU A 94 -3.84 13.92 7.85
CA GLU A 94 -3.33 12.74 8.57
C GLU A 94 -4.04 11.45 8.13
N LEU A 95 -5.37 11.48 7.96
CA LEU A 95 -6.12 10.35 7.42
C LEU A 95 -5.63 9.93 6.02
N ARG A 96 -5.17 10.88 5.20
CA ARG A 96 -4.63 10.58 3.87
C ARG A 96 -3.25 9.93 3.91
N LYS A 97 -2.50 10.01 5.02
CA LYS A 97 -1.14 9.40 5.10
C LYS A 97 -1.16 7.90 4.89
N SER A 98 -2.20 7.21 5.38
CA SER A 98 -2.36 5.76 5.22
C SER A 98 -2.65 5.35 3.77
N ALA A 99 -3.22 6.25 2.96
CA ALA A 99 -3.63 5.98 1.59
C ALA A 99 -2.66 6.55 0.53
N SER A 100 -1.92 7.61 0.85
CA SER A 100 -1.11 8.36 -0.13
C SER A 100 0.12 9.04 0.45
N GLY A 101 0.47 8.76 1.71
CA GLY A 101 1.68 9.28 2.35
C GLY A 101 2.85 8.30 2.27
N THR A 102 3.94 8.68 2.94
CA THR A 102 5.14 7.85 3.13
C THR A 102 4.80 6.46 3.73
N THR A 103 3.84 6.40 4.65
CA THR A 103 3.33 5.12 5.18
C THR A 103 2.74 4.23 4.09
N ALA A 104 1.96 4.80 3.16
CA ALA A 104 1.36 4.04 2.06
C ALA A 104 2.42 3.44 1.13
N VAL A 105 3.49 4.18 0.85
CA VAL A 105 4.64 3.70 0.05
C VAL A 105 5.22 2.42 0.68
N ILE A 106 5.55 2.48 1.97
CA ILE A 106 6.13 1.34 2.70
C ILE A 106 5.18 0.13 2.71
N LEU A 107 3.88 0.37 2.86
CA LEU A 107 2.89 -0.71 2.82
C LEU A 107 2.81 -1.37 1.43
N PHE A 108 2.85 -0.59 0.35
CA PHE A 108 2.90 -1.15 -1.01
C PHE A 108 4.19 -1.92 -1.27
N GLU A 109 5.34 -1.46 -0.77
CA GLU A 109 6.61 -2.21 -0.86
C GLU A 109 6.53 -3.57 -0.17
N SER A 110 5.93 -3.61 1.03
CA SER A 110 5.67 -4.88 1.74
C SER A 110 4.76 -5.81 0.93
N GLN A 111 3.69 -5.29 0.34
CA GLN A 111 2.74 -6.06 -0.48
C GLN A 111 3.41 -6.61 -1.76
N ILE A 112 4.28 -5.83 -2.38
CA ILE A 112 5.09 -6.29 -3.53
C ILE A 112 6.00 -7.44 -3.08
N GLY A 113 6.73 -7.29 -1.96
CA GLY A 113 7.61 -8.34 -1.45
C GLY A 113 6.88 -9.65 -1.11
N GLU A 114 5.70 -9.56 -0.50
CA GLU A 114 4.85 -10.74 -0.25
C GLU A 114 4.40 -11.40 -1.57
N THR A 115 4.02 -10.61 -2.56
CA THR A 115 3.58 -11.08 -3.88
C THR A 115 4.73 -11.78 -4.61
N ASP A 116 5.93 -11.18 -4.59
CA ASP A 116 7.15 -11.76 -5.17
C ASP A 116 7.50 -13.10 -4.50
N GLY A 117 7.37 -13.19 -3.17
CA GLY A 117 7.56 -14.44 -2.44
C GLY A 117 6.58 -15.55 -2.87
N ARG A 118 5.30 -15.20 -3.07
CA ARG A 118 4.29 -16.14 -3.56
C ARG A 118 4.54 -16.56 -5.01
N LEU A 119 4.93 -15.62 -5.88
CA LEU A 119 5.31 -15.91 -7.26
C LEU A 119 6.51 -16.86 -7.33
N ALA A 120 7.52 -16.68 -6.47
CA ALA A 120 8.65 -17.59 -6.39
C ALA A 120 8.21 -19.03 -6.02
N VAL A 121 7.29 -19.17 -5.08
CA VAL A 121 6.73 -20.48 -4.69
C VAL A 121 5.95 -21.11 -5.85
N ILE A 122 5.09 -20.36 -6.54
CA ILE A 122 4.30 -20.88 -7.67
C ILE A 122 5.20 -21.27 -8.84
N ASN A 123 6.22 -20.47 -9.17
CA ASN A 123 7.17 -20.83 -10.23
C ASN A 123 7.94 -22.11 -9.88
N ALA A 124 8.32 -22.30 -8.62
CA ALA A 124 8.94 -23.56 -8.18
C ALA A 124 7.97 -24.75 -8.31
N SER A 125 6.71 -24.57 -7.91
CA SER A 125 5.64 -25.57 -8.07
C SER A 125 5.41 -25.96 -9.54
N ILE A 126 5.36 -24.98 -10.45
CA ILE A 126 5.24 -25.20 -11.89
C ILE A 126 6.40 -26.06 -12.38
N ALA A 127 7.64 -25.70 -12.02
CA ALA A 127 8.83 -26.46 -12.41
C ALA A 127 8.81 -27.91 -11.89
N GLU A 128 8.34 -28.15 -10.65
CA GLU A 128 8.20 -29.51 -10.10
C GLU A 128 7.17 -30.34 -10.89
N VAL A 129 6.04 -29.74 -11.29
CA VAL A 129 5.00 -30.43 -12.07
C VAL A 129 5.43 -30.68 -13.51
N GLU A 130 6.12 -29.72 -14.15
CA GLU A 130 6.72 -29.90 -15.48
C GLU A 130 7.75 -31.02 -15.48
N ALA A 131 8.62 -31.06 -14.45
CA ALA A 131 9.59 -32.13 -14.29
C ALA A 131 8.90 -33.49 -14.14
N ARG A 132 7.82 -33.59 -13.37
CA ARG A 132 7.03 -34.82 -13.25
C ARG A 132 6.39 -35.23 -14.57
N LYS A 133 5.78 -34.28 -15.29
CA LYS A 133 5.14 -34.52 -16.59
C LYS A 133 6.12 -35.10 -17.60
N ALA A 134 7.39 -34.68 -17.58
CA ALA A 134 8.42 -35.19 -18.48
C ALA A 134 8.82 -36.66 -18.24
N VAL A 135 8.48 -37.24 -17.09
CA VAL A 135 8.81 -38.63 -16.72
C VAL A 135 7.59 -39.57 -16.72
N ILE A 136 6.41 -39.06 -17.08
CA ILE A 136 5.16 -39.84 -17.27
C ILE A 136 4.87 -39.94 -18.77
#